data_AF-D2QQG9-F1
#
_entry.id   AF-D2QQG9-F1
#
_cell.length_a   1.000
_cell.length_b   1.000
_cell.length_c   1.000
_cell.angle_alpha   90.00
_cell.angle_beta   90.00
_cell.angle_gamma   90.00
#
_symmetry.space_group_name_H-M   'P 1'
#
loop_
_entity.id
_entity.type
_entity.pdbx_description
1 polymer ?
#
loop_
_entity_poly.entity_id
_entity_poly.type
_entity_poly.pdbx_seq_one_letter_code
_entity_poly.pdbx_strand_id
1 'polypeptide(L)'
;MVTPPLTARFSWLLSAGWALSLGLAMAQPAPAPGIPLPLNDLSAFTSPTPNWRIVGTVRADLNKTNTLTTDKGTGILANIPLAKMPDDPKVPYKYDLLTTLQHGDVDLEFDYMMASQSNSGVYLQGRYEIQLRDSWDIRTPNVHDNGGVYERWDDKRPEGQKGYEGHAARQNASRAPGLWQHMKISFQAPRFNAAGQKTENGRVIRIELNGVPIQDDVELTGPTRGSLFADEKPLGPLRIQGDHGAVAFRNIRYVSYDKPRPELLNLKYAVYKGKYEKEPDYDKTAPESEGATKVLSASVNRIPNEFLIRYTGTLRVSEPGEYHFNLGAPGGGGMLKINNQVVVAPGGWNGSGKATLPKGDLPFELFYSKFVDWAQPALGLTVAGPGVREFVISEGAGSNGEEVDPIIVDAPSNTVLRSFMDMPGEKNTQGRTLRVVHAISVGSPEHVHYTYDLDKGALVQVWRGMFLDATPMWHDRGDGSSRPMGMVQRLGAPVLFLSKLASPQAAWTADTTGSGYRPKGYVLDESDRPTFRYQSYGSSVDDKIRVLADGKGVQREVTIANPAGDLYARLISGASITPMDNNMYLVDGQEYLRIDDVAGAKPTIRDANGRQELIVPVKGKVIYSILF
;
A
#
# COMPACT_ATOMS: atom_id res chain seq x y z
N MET A 1 -40.20 1.64 45.94
CA MET A 1 -40.73 2.82 46.66
C MET A 1 -39.52 3.58 47.20
N VAL A 2 -39.20 4.82 46.89
CA VAL A 2 -39.86 5.95 46.22
C VAL A 2 -38.69 6.88 45.83
N THR A 3 -38.70 7.42 44.60
CA THR A 3 -37.86 8.56 44.18
C THR A 3 -38.17 9.80 45.03
N PRO A 4 -37.23 10.76 45.15
CA PRO A 4 -37.53 12.02 44.45
C PRO A 4 -36.31 12.71 43.80
N PRO A 5 -36.57 13.71 42.93
CA PRO A 5 -35.62 14.23 41.95
C PRO A 5 -35.02 15.58 42.38
N LEU A 6 -33.88 15.94 41.80
CA LEU A 6 -33.55 17.35 41.55
C LEU A 6 -32.65 17.49 40.33
N THR A 7 -33.26 18.09 39.32
CA THR A 7 -32.67 18.65 38.11
C THR A 7 -31.60 19.69 38.43
N ALA A 8 -30.41 19.54 37.85
CA ALA A 8 -29.48 20.65 37.66
C ALA A 8 -28.92 20.58 36.24
N ARG A 9 -29.30 21.58 35.45
CA ARG A 9 -28.76 21.88 34.12
C ARG A 9 -27.30 22.31 34.27
N PHE A 10 -26.39 21.63 33.57
CA PHE A 10 -25.11 22.19 33.16
C PHE A 10 -24.87 21.81 31.70
N SER A 11 -25.42 22.65 30.82
CA SER A 11 -24.84 22.94 29.52
C SER A 11 -23.49 23.65 29.74
N TRP A 12 -22.47 23.30 28.94
CA TRP A 12 -21.48 24.16 28.27
C TRP A 12 -20.19 23.35 27.98
N LEU A 13 -19.86 23.31 26.69
CA LEU A 13 -18.52 23.20 26.08
C LEU A 13 -17.81 21.83 26.04
N LEU A 14 -18.19 21.00 25.07
CA LEU A 14 -17.27 20.13 24.34
C LEU A 14 -17.41 20.45 22.85
N SER A 15 -16.65 21.44 22.39
CA SER A 15 -16.42 21.71 20.97
C SER A 15 -14.91 21.75 20.74
N ALA A 16 -14.31 20.57 20.71
CA ALA A 16 -12.99 20.35 20.12
C ALA A 16 -13.24 19.62 18.80
N GLY A 17 -13.06 20.35 17.69
CA GLY A 17 -13.26 19.84 16.35
C GLY A 17 -12.23 18.76 16.04
N TRP A 18 -12.72 17.55 15.82
CA TRP A 18 -11.98 16.49 15.12
C TRP A 18 -12.21 16.73 13.63
N ALA A 19 -11.30 17.45 13.00
CA ALA A 19 -11.22 17.49 11.54
C ALA A 19 -10.30 16.34 11.09
N LEU A 20 -10.83 15.12 11.08
CA LEU A 20 -10.23 14.04 10.32
C LEU A 20 -10.45 14.35 8.83
N SER A 21 -9.41 14.85 8.17
CA SER A 21 -9.41 15.05 6.72
C SER A 21 -9.20 13.71 6.02
N LEU A 22 -10.21 12.84 6.06
CA LEU A 22 -10.30 11.73 5.10
C LEU A 22 -10.88 12.30 3.81
N GLY A 23 -9.98 12.65 2.89
CA GLY A 23 -10.32 13.11 1.57
C GLY A 23 -11.15 12.07 0.82
N LEU A 24 -12.06 12.55 -0.03
CA LEU A 24 -12.71 11.77 -1.08
C LEU A 24 -11.67 10.85 -1.75
N ALA A 25 -11.81 9.52 -1.57
CA ALA A 25 -11.04 8.54 -2.29
C ALA A 25 -11.46 8.50 -3.77
N MET A 26 -11.14 9.57 -4.50
CA MET A 26 -11.02 9.53 -5.95
C MET A 26 -9.80 8.67 -6.29
N ALA A 27 -9.82 7.96 -7.41
CA ALA A 27 -8.62 7.37 -7.96
C ALA A 27 -7.59 8.50 -8.15
N GLN A 28 -6.60 8.58 -7.26
CA GLN A 28 -5.58 9.62 -7.32
C GLN A 28 -4.90 9.50 -8.69
N PRO A 29 -4.73 10.60 -9.44
CA PRO A 29 -3.88 10.57 -10.62
C PRO A 29 -2.52 10.02 -10.19
N ALA A 30 -1.93 9.15 -11.02
CA ALA A 30 -0.62 8.59 -10.73
C ALA A 30 0.33 9.76 -10.41
N PRO A 31 1.01 9.77 -9.25
CA PRO A 31 1.89 10.87 -8.88
C PRO A 31 2.91 11.07 -9.99
N ALA A 32 3.30 12.34 -10.21
CA ALA A 32 4.36 12.66 -11.17
C ALA A 32 5.55 11.72 -10.95
N PRO A 33 6.13 11.11 -12.00
CA PRO A 33 7.19 10.13 -11.83
C PRO A 33 8.33 10.77 -11.05
N GLY A 34 8.57 10.27 -9.83
CA GLY A 34 9.54 10.85 -8.91
C GLY A 34 10.94 10.93 -9.51
N ILE A 35 11.71 11.91 -9.06
CA ILE A 35 13.11 12.10 -9.46
C ILE A 35 13.92 10.92 -8.93
N PRO A 36 14.59 10.14 -9.80
CA PRO A 36 15.44 9.05 -9.34
C PRO A 36 16.71 9.58 -8.67
N LEU A 37 17.07 8.99 -7.53
CA LEU A 37 18.40 9.16 -6.96
C LEU A 37 19.37 8.27 -7.75
N PRO A 38 20.39 8.83 -8.43
CA PRO A 38 21.24 8.03 -9.31
C PRO A 38 22.11 7.05 -8.51
N LEU A 39 22.10 5.77 -8.93
CA LEU A 39 22.87 4.68 -8.33
C LEU A 39 23.90 4.10 -9.33
N ASN A 40 24.51 4.98 -10.15
CA ASN A 40 25.61 4.63 -11.05
C ASN A 40 26.95 4.58 -10.30
N ASP A 41 27.09 5.44 -9.30
CA ASP A 41 28.20 5.55 -8.36
C ASP A 41 27.68 6.14 -7.03
N LEU A 42 28.58 6.48 -6.11
CA LEU A 42 28.21 7.03 -4.79
C LEU A 42 28.16 8.57 -4.74
N SER A 43 28.21 9.28 -5.88
CA SER A 43 28.23 10.75 -5.92
C SER A 43 26.96 11.43 -5.41
N ALA A 44 25.85 10.69 -5.35
CA ALA A 44 24.61 11.13 -4.72
C ALA A 44 24.69 11.22 -3.18
N PHE A 45 25.81 10.80 -2.59
CA PHE A 45 26.00 10.69 -1.15
C PHE A 45 27.26 11.41 -0.68
N THR A 46 27.21 11.92 0.55
CA THR A 46 28.34 12.61 1.17
C THR A 46 29.19 11.63 1.97
N SER A 47 30.50 11.61 1.71
CA SER A 47 31.51 10.88 2.50
C SER A 47 31.21 9.38 2.70
N PRO A 48 30.94 8.60 1.65
CA PRO A 48 30.66 7.17 1.78
C PRO A 48 31.84 6.41 2.38
N THR A 49 31.54 5.48 3.29
CA THR A 49 32.50 4.55 3.89
C THR A 49 32.55 3.20 3.17
N PRO A 50 33.60 2.37 3.37
CA PRO A 50 33.80 1.12 2.61
C PRO A 50 32.72 0.03 2.76
N ASN A 51 31.83 0.15 3.75
CA ASN A 51 30.64 -0.71 3.85
C ASN A 51 29.66 -0.45 2.69
N TRP A 52 29.60 0.77 2.16
CA TRP A 52 28.73 1.14 1.05
C TRP A 52 29.41 0.93 -0.30
N ARG A 53 28.66 0.38 -1.26
CA ARG A 53 29.10 0.21 -2.66
C ARG A 53 27.93 0.10 -3.61
N ILE A 54 28.17 0.47 -4.86
CA ILE A 54 27.24 0.23 -5.97
C ILE A 54 27.53 -1.13 -6.60
N VAL A 55 26.48 -1.93 -6.81
CA VAL A 55 26.55 -3.31 -7.34
C VAL A 55 25.46 -3.54 -8.39
N GLY A 56 25.60 -4.59 -9.19
CA GLY A 56 24.62 -4.96 -10.22
C GLY A 56 23.62 -6.01 -9.75
N THR A 57 24.00 -6.83 -8.76
CA THR A 57 23.13 -7.85 -8.19
C THR A 57 23.47 -8.06 -6.73
N VAL A 58 22.44 -8.35 -5.93
CA VAL A 58 22.55 -8.69 -4.51
C VAL A 58 21.68 -9.90 -4.21
N ARG A 59 22.15 -10.79 -3.34
CA ARG A 59 21.42 -11.97 -2.87
C ARG A 59 21.66 -12.18 -1.38
N ALA A 60 20.63 -12.59 -0.65
CA ALA A 60 20.75 -13.05 0.73
C ALA A 60 20.52 -14.57 0.79
N ASP A 61 21.15 -15.22 1.77
CA ASP A 61 20.86 -16.59 2.14
C ASP A 61 20.07 -16.55 3.46
N LEU A 62 18.86 -17.11 3.45
CA LEU A 62 17.98 -17.16 4.63
C LEU A 62 18.65 -17.82 5.85
N ASN A 63 19.61 -18.72 5.61
CA ASN A 63 20.32 -19.46 6.67
C ASN A 63 21.60 -18.75 7.15
N LYS A 64 21.96 -17.60 6.56
CA LYS A 64 23.14 -16.82 6.95
C LYS A 64 22.72 -15.47 7.51
N THR A 65 22.89 -15.33 8.81
CA THR A 65 22.65 -14.08 9.53
C THR A 65 23.48 -12.94 8.93
N ASN A 66 22.82 -11.82 8.71
CA ASN A 66 23.41 -10.52 8.38
C ASN A 66 24.40 -10.52 7.20
N THR A 67 24.17 -11.40 6.22
CA THR A 67 25.09 -11.60 5.09
C THR A 67 24.40 -11.36 3.75
N LEU A 68 25.01 -10.50 2.93
CA LEU A 68 24.66 -10.32 1.53
C LEU A 68 25.84 -10.70 0.63
N THR A 69 25.54 -11.33 -0.51
CA THR A 69 26.51 -11.57 -1.59
C THR A 69 26.18 -10.67 -2.77
N THR A 70 27.21 -10.15 -3.43
CA THR A 70 27.06 -9.12 -4.46
C THR A 70 27.92 -9.39 -5.69
N ASP A 71 27.39 -9.07 -6.87
CA ASP A 71 28.13 -9.07 -8.14
C ASP A 71 28.39 -7.63 -8.63
N LYS A 72 29.50 -7.43 -9.35
CA LYS A 72 29.84 -6.13 -9.94
C LYS A 72 28.74 -5.65 -10.91
N GLY A 73 28.50 -4.35 -10.92
CA GLY A 73 27.54 -3.68 -11.82
C GLY A 73 27.03 -2.39 -11.20
N THR A 74 25.89 -1.88 -11.67
CA THR A 74 25.28 -0.64 -11.19
C THR A 74 23.78 -0.79 -10.91
N GLY A 75 23.19 0.20 -10.24
CA GLY A 75 21.74 0.27 -9.99
C GLY A 75 21.29 -0.20 -8.61
N ILE A 76 22.18 -0.80 -7.81
CA ILE A 76 21.88 -1.23 -6.43
C ILE A 76 22.92 -0.62 -5.49
N LEU A 77 22.46 0.09 -4.47
CA LEU A 77 23.28 0.53 -3.34
C LEU A 77 23.27 -0.59 -2.29
N ALA A 78 24.43 -1.12 -1.91
CA ALA A 78 24.55 -2.17 -0.90
C ALA A 78 25.38 -1.71 0.28
N ASN A 79 24.86 -1.92 1.49
CA ASN A 79 25.60 -1.92 2.74
C ASN A 79 26.08 -3.34 3.05
N ILE A 80 27.40 -3.54 3.04
CA ILE A 80 28.04 -4.79 3.45
C ILE A 80 28.81 -4.49 4.74
N PRO A 81 28.33 -4.99 5.91
CA PRO A 81 28.98 -4.73 7.17
C PRO A 81 30.46 -5.13 7.15
N LEU A 82 31.32 -4.25 7.67
CA LEU A 82 32.74 -4.52 7.84
C LEU A 82 32.93 -5.44 9.05
N ALA A 83 33.97 -6.29 9.00
CA ALA A 83 34.31 -7.17 10.12
C ALA A 83 34.62 -6.41 11.43
N LYS A 84 35.02 -5.14 11.34
CA LYS A 84 35.21 -4.24 12.47
C LYS A 84 34.64 -2.86 12.13
N MET A 85 33.73 -2.39 12.97
CA MET A 85 33.17 -1.04 12.92
C MET A 85 33.34 -0.38 14.29
N PRO A 86 34.56 0.08 14.64
CA PRO A 86 34.77 0.73 15.93
C PRO A 86 33.97 2.03 16.02
N ASP A 87 33.25 2.17 17.12
CA ASP A 87 32.57 3.42 17.48
C ASP A 87 33.60 4.54 17.66
N ASP A 88 33.28 5.71 17.14
CA ASP A 88 34.03 6.95 17.38
C ASP A 88 33.08 8.00 17.96
N PRO A 89 33.15 8.31 19.26
CA PRO A 89 32.29 9.32 19.87
C PRO A 89 32.42 10.71 19.24
N LYS A 90 33.50 10.99 18.51
CA LYS A 90 33.70 12.27 17.80
C LYS A 90 32.98 12.30 16.45
N VAL A 91 32.68 11.13 15.88
CA VAL A 91 31.96 10.98 14.62
C VAL A 91 30.86 9.96 14.82
N PRO A 92 29.84 10.30 15.65
CA PRO A 92 28.67 9.43 15.77
C PRO A 92 28.08 9.24 14.37
N TYR A 93 27.71 8.00 14.03
CA TYR A 93 27.15 7.63 12.72
C TYR A 93 28.14 7.62 11.54
N LYS A 94 29.43 7.43 11.82
CA LYS A 94 30.51 7.34 10.81
C LYS A 94 30.21 6.43 9.62
N TYR A 95 29.49 5.33 9.81
CA TYR A 95 29.23 4.33 8.77
C TYR A 95 27.91 4.54 8.04
N ASP A 96 27.15 5.57 8.41
CA ASP A 96 25.89 5.90 7.80
C ASP A 96 26.11 6.69 6.52
N LEU A 97 25.12 6.62 5.63
CA LEU A 97 25.15 7.30 4.36
C LEU A 97 24.17 8.46 4.36
N LEU A 98 24.62 9.65 3.96
CA LEU A 98 23.76 10.81 3.81
C LEU A 98 23.67 11.19 2.33
N THR A 99 22.47 11.55 1.87
CA THR A 99 22.30 12.08 0.53
C THR A 99 22.81 13.52 0.42
N THR A 100 23.27 13.90 -0.76
CA THR A 100 23.50 15.32 -1.10
C THR A 100 22.19 16.10 -1.22
N LEU A 101 21.09 15.43 -1.57
CA LEU A 101 19.73 15.97 -1.53
C LEU A 101 19.42 16.55 -0.15
N GLN A 102 18.85 17.76 -0.13
CA GLN A 102 18.19 18.36 1.03
C GLN A 102 16.69 18.47 0.70
N HIS A 103 15.82 18.00 1.59
CA HIS A 103 14.38 17.97 1.37
C HIS A 103 13.58 18.53 2.54
N GLY A 104 12.41 19.11 2.21
CA GLY A 104 11.34 19.45 3.16
C GLY A 104 10.26 18.38 3.07
N ASP A 105 9.05 18.79 2.70
CA ASP A 105 7.98 17.86 2.33
C ASP A 105 8.42 16.99 1.16
N VAL A 106 8.20 15.69 1.28
CA VAL A 106 8.63 14.73 0.28
C VAL A 106 7.68 13.54 0.23
N ASP A 107 7.44 13.04 -0.99
CA ASP A 107 7.04 11.65 -1.18
C ASP A 107 8.28 10.86 -1.63
N LEU A 108 8.62 9.84 -0.86
CA LEU A 108 9.80 9.01 -1.05
C LEU A 108 9.35 7.57 -1.33
N GLU A 109 9.91 6.96 -2.37
CA GLU A 109 9.64 5.59 -2.77
C GLU A 109 10.97 4.86 -3.00
N PHE A 110 11.11 3.64 -2.49
CA PHE A 110 12.30 2.82 -2.73
C PHE A 110 12.01 1.34 -2.56
N ASP A 111 12.80 0.52 -3.25
CA ASP A 111 12.89 -0.91 -2.95
C ASP A 111 14.09 -1.16 -2.03
N TYR A 112 13.94 -2.08 -1.08
CA TYR A 112 15.04 -2.52 -0.23
C TYR A 112 15.02 -4.04 -0.02
N MET A 113 16.20 -4.64 0.14
CA MET A 113 16.39 -6.04 0.49
C MET A 113 17.21 -6.11 1.75
N MET A 114 16.85 -7.01 2.66
CA MET A 114 17.64 -7.24 3.87
C MET A 114 18.08 -8.69 4.01
N ALA A 115 19.24 -8.86 4.64
CA ALA A 115 19.67 -10.17 5.11
C ALA A 115 18.89 -10.61 6.35
N SER A 116 18.92 -11.92 6.63
CA SER A 116 18.33 -12.51 7.84
C SER A 116 18.88 -11.85 9.11
N GLN A 117 18.01 -11.45 10.03
CA GLN A 117 18.28 -10.73 11.28
C GLN A 117 19.02 -9.38 11.10
N SER A 118 18.94 -8.77 9.93
CA SER A 118 19.53 -7.46 9.68
C SER A 118 18.68 -6.32 10.27
N ASN A 119 19.32 -5.18 10.50
CA ASN A 119 18.72 -3.95 10.98
C ASN A 119 19.39 -2.75 10.27
N SER A 120 18.59 -1.74 9.94
CA SER A 120 18.96 -0.46 9.36
C SER A 120 17.80 0.53 9.62
N GLY A 121 17.89 1.73 9.07
CA GLY A 121 16.86 2.75 9.19
C GLY A 121 17.03 3.81 8.13
N VAL A 122 15.91 4.37 7.67
CA VAL A 122 15.89 5.56 6.80
C VAL A 122 15.40 6.74 7.60
N TYR A 123 16.25 7.74 7.75
CA TYR A 123 15.96 8.96 8.49
C TYR A 123 15.53 10.07 7.53
N LEU A 124 14.29 10.52 7.67
CA LEU A 124 13.77 11.70 6.99
C LEU A 124 14.43 12.95 7.60
N GLN A 125 14.99 13.81 6.77
CA GLN A 125 15.76 15.00 7.18
C GLN A 125 16.94 14.72 8.14
N GLY A 126 17.43 13.47 8.20
CA GLY A 126 18.42 13.00 9.16
C GLY A 126 17.88 12.90 10.60
N ARG A 127 16.57 13.03 10.78
CA ARG A 127 15.90 13.26 12.07
C ARG A 127 14.87 12.22 12.47
N TYR A 128 14.06 11.76 11.52
CA TYR A 128 12.93 10.90 11.82
C TYR A 128 13.14 9.54 11.21
N GLU A 129 13.52 8.57 12.04
CA GLU A 129 13.78 7.21 11.61
C GLU A 129 12.49 6.46 11.29
N ILE A 130 12.44 5.96 10.06
CA ILE A 130 11.58 4.85 9.67
C ILE A 130 12.43 3.59 9.73
N GLN A 131 12.05 2.70 10.64
CA GLN A 131 12.81 1.51 10.99
C GLN A 131 12.81 0.48 9.86
N LEU A 132 13.98 -0.10 9.55
CA LEU A 132 14.12 -1.21 8.60
C LEU A 132 14.72 -2.42 9.33
N ARG A 133 13.87 -3.41 9.62
CA ARG A 133 14.28 -4.60 10.38
C ARG A 133 13.82 -5.88 9.71
N ASP A 134 14.57 -6.97 9.88
CA ASP A 134 14.05 -8.29 9.55
C ASP A 134 12.98 -8.62 10.57
N SER A 135 11.75 -8.34 10.19
CA SER A 135 10.55 -8.58 10.98
C SER A 135 9.67 -9.64 10.31
N TRP A 136 10.23 -10.53 9.51
CA TRP A 136 9.47 -11.54 8.75
C TRP A 136 8.61 -12.44 9.65
N ASP A 137 9.12 -12.80 10.82
CA ASP A 137 8.48 -13.69 11.79
C ASP A 137 7.79 -12.96 12.95
N ILE A 138 7.57 -11.66 12.80
CA ILE A 138 6.89 -10.84 13.81
C ILE A 138 5.38 -10.81 13.55
N ARG A 139 4.60 -11.41 14.44
CA ARG A 139 3.13 -11.36 14.35
C ARG A 139 2.56 -9.96 14.65
N THR A 140 3.03 -9.35 15.72
CA THR A 140 2.56 -8.05 16.22
C THR A 140 3.74 -7.09 16.28
N PRO A 141 3.86 -6.15 15.31
CA PRO A 141 4.97 -5.20 15.28
C PRO A 141 5.01 -4.32 16.53
N ASN A 142 6.21 -4.01 16.99
CA ASN A 142 6.47 -2.91 17.92
C ASN A 142 7.23 -1.76 17.22
N VAL A 143 7.62 -0.72 17.98
CA VAL A 143 8.29 0.47 17.46
C VAL A 143 9.68 0.21 16.85
N HIS A 144 10.29 -0.94 17.14
CA HIS A 144 11.60 -1.37 16.63
C HIS A 144 11.49 -2.35 15.46
N ASP A 145 10.29 -2.65 14.99
CA ASP A 145 10.04 -3.51 13.84
C ASP A 145 9.88 -2.74 12.53
N ASN A 146 9.99 -3.45 11.41
CA ASN A 146 9.99 -2.89 10.07
C ASN A 146 8.80 -1.94 9.82
N GLY A 147 9.09 -0.72 9.39
CA GLY A 147 8.09 0.33 9.13
C GLY A 147 7.56 1.07 10.36
N GLY A 148 8.10 0.79 11.55
CA GLY A 148 7.88 1.61 12.74
C GLY A 148 8.47 3.02 12.58
N VAL A 149 7.76 4.03 13.08
CA VAL A 149 8.37 5.33 13.38
C VAL A 149 9.09 5.18 14.70
N TYR A 150 10.41 5.27 14.69
CA TYR A 150 11.21 4.93 15.86
C TYR A 150 10.97 5.91 17.02
N GLU A 151 11.19 5.43 18.23
CA GLU A 151 10.95 6.24 19.42
C GLU A 151 11.98 7.36 19.59
N ARG A 152 11.54 8.42 20.26
CA ARG A 152 12.40 9.44 20.86
C ARG A 152 13.00 8.90 22.15
N TRP A 153 14.09 9.53 22.60
CA TRP A 153 14.80 9.10 23.80
C TRP A 153 15.01 10.26 24.78
N ASP A 154 14.74 10.02 26.06
CA ASP A 154 15.02 10.95 27.16
C ASP A 154 15.56 10.19 28.37
N ASP A 155 16.86 10.31 28.62
CA ASP A 155 17.56 9.66 29.73
C ASP A 155 17.09 10.11 31.12
N LYS A 156 16.34 11.22 31.22
CA LYS A 156 15.79 11.71 32.48
C LYS A 156 14.48 11.01 32.87
N ARG A 157 13.86 10.27 31.96
CA ARG A 157 12.65 9.51 32.25
C ARG A 157 12.96 8.24 33.05
N PRO A 158 11.98 7.67 33.78
CA PRO A 158 12.17 6.41 34.49
C PRO A 158 12.65 5.27 33.58
N GLU A 159 13.38 4.31 34.15
CA GLU A 159 13.81 3.12 33.43
C GLU A 159 12.59 2.38 32.84
N GLY A 160 12.71 1.92 31.59
CA GLY A 160 11.58 1.37 30.83
C GLY A 160 10.61 2.42 30.24
N GLN A 161 10.81 3.72 30.47
CA GLN A 161 10.02 4.83 29.89
C GLN A 161 10.90 5.88 29.18
N LYS A 162 12.20 5.57 28.99
CA LYS A 162 13.14 6.44 28.28
C LYS A 162 12.80 6.60 26.81
N GLY A 163 12.31 5.53 26.20
CA GLY A 163 11.67 5.52 24.90
C GLY A 163 10.27 6.12 24.96
N TYR A 164 9.95 7.08 24.08
CA TYR A 164 8.62 7.70 24.02
C TYR A 164 8.28 8.17 22.61
N GLU A 165 6.99 8.34 22.33
CA GLU A 165 6.48 8.84 21.04
C GLU A 165 6.95 8.03 19.81
N GLY A 166 7.24 6.74 20.00
CA GLY A 166 7.42 5.78 18.91
C GLY A 166 6.07 5.21 18.47
N HIS A 167 5.94 4.88 17.19
CA HIS A 167 4.70 4.35 16.60
C HIS A 167 4.99 3.06 15.83
N ALA A 168 4.47 1.94 16.34
CA ALA A 168 4.57 0.65 15.67
C ALA A 168 3.78 0.63 14.35
N ALA A 169 4.21 -0.17 13.39
CA ALA A 169 3.42 -0.43 12.19
C ALA A 169 2.06 -1.06 12.56
N ARG A 170 0.97 -0.61 11.90
CA ARG A 170 -0.40 -1.10 12.16
C ARG A 170 -0.54 -2.62 11.97
N GLN A 171 0.25 -3.21 11.08
CA GLN A 171 0.33 -4.65 10.85
C GLN A 171 1.67 -5.00 10.20
N ASN A 172 2.09 -6.26 10.31
CA ASN A 172 3.29 -6.72 9.62
C ASN A 172 2.99 -6.95 8.13
N ALA A 173 3.70 -6.21 7.27
CA ALA A 173 3.65 -6.36 5.82
C ALA A 173 5.00 -6.77 5.23
N SER A 174 5.93 -7.28 6.05
CA SER A 174 7.27 -7.66 5.64
C SER A 174 7.28 -8.96 4.85
N ARG A 175 8.09 -9.01 3.79
CA ARG A 175 8.51 -10.23 3.11
C ARG A 175 9.66 -10.95 3.83
N ALA A 176 9.91 -12.20 3.47
CA ALA A 176 11.07 -12.96 3.93
C ALA A 176 12.42 -12.28 3.57
N PRO A 177 13.50 -12.47 4.37
CA PRO A 177 14.81 -11.93 4.06
C PRO A 177 15.33 -12.41 2.70
N GLY A 178 16.05 -11.56 1.99
CA GLY A 178 16.50 -11.82 0.62
C GLY A 178 15.46 -11.56 -0.48
N LEU A 179 14.22 -11.23 -0.11
CA LEU A 179 13.20 -10.72 -1.04
C LEU A 179 13.21 -9.20 -1.03
N TRP A 180 12.86 -8.61 -2.17
CA TRP A 180 12.73 -7.15 -2.27
C TRP A 180 11.43 -6.68 -1.65
N GLN A 181 11.55 -5.79 -0.67
CA GLN A 181 10.48 -5.00 -0.09
C GLN A 181 10.30 -3.72 -0.90
N HIS A 182 9.10 -3.15 -0.86
CA HIS A 182 8.78 -1.88 -1.50
C HIS A 182 8.15 -0.93 -0.50
N MET A 183 8.75 0.25 -0.30
CA MET A 183 8.30 1.25 0.67
C MET A 183 7.92 2.54 -0.03
N LYS A 184 6.77 3.11 0.36
CA LYS A 184 6.37 4.48 0.03
C LYS A 184 6.13 5.26 1.31
N ILE A 185 6.70 6.44 1.39
CA ILE A 185 6.60 7.34 2.56
C ILE A 185 6.13 8.70 2.07
N SER A 186 5.07 9.20 2.67
CA SER A 186 4.61 10.56 2.50
C SER A 186 4.90 11.37 3.75
N PHE A 187 5.75 12.38 3.62
CA PHE A 187 6.27 13.16 4.74
C PHE A 187 6.00 14.65 4.56
N GLN A 188 5.62 15.28 5.67
CA GLN A 188 5.54 16.72 5.84
C GLN A 188 6.61 17.16 6.85
N ALA A 189 7.46 18.09 6.44
CA ALA A 189 8.49 18.68 7.31
C ALA A 189 7.88 19.65 8.35
N PRO A 190 8.50 19.83 9.52
CA PRO A 190 8.09 20.85 10.48
C PRO A 190 8.13 22.26 9.86
N ARG A 191 7.25 23.14 10.33
CA ARG A 191 7.16 24.55 9.89
C ARG A 191 7.72 25.50 10.92
N PHE A 192 8.27 26.61 10.44
CA PHE A 192 8.87 27.64 11.27
C PHE A 192 8.45 29.02 10.77
N ASN A 193 8.23 29.95 11.70
CA ASN A 193 8.01 31.35 11.36
C ASN A 193 9.32 32.06 10.98
N ALA A 194 9.23 33.32 10.55
CA ALA A 194 10.38 34.13 10.18
C ALA A 194 11.40 34.35 11.33
N ALA A 195 10.98 34.21 12.58
CA ALA A 195 11.86 34.28 13.77
C ALA A 195 12.55 32.93 14.07
N GLY A 196 12.33 31.90 13.24
CA GLY A 196 12.89 30.56 13.43
C GLY A 196 12.19 29.75 14.54
N GLN A 197 11.02 30.19 15.01
CA GLN A 197 10.23 29.46 15.99
C GLN A 197 9.34 28.45 15.27
N LYS A 198 9.29 27.22 15.79
CA LYS A 198 8.46 26.15 15.23
C LYS A 198 6.98 26.50 15.38
N THR A 199 6.24 26.38 14.29
CA THR A 199 4.79 26.65 14.20
C THR A 199 3.97 25.39 13.93
N GLU A 200 4.59 24.35 13.41
CA GLU A 200 3.93 23.07 13.11
C GLU A 200 4.93 21.92 13.25
N ASN A 201 4.47 20.78 13.76
CA ASN A 201 5.24 19.54 13.87
C ASN A 201 5.50 18.92 12.49
N GLY A 202 6.56 18.10 12.40
CA GLY A 202 6.70 17.19 11.27
C GLY A 202 5.61 16.13 11.32
N ARG A 203 5.36 15.45 10.20
CA ARG A 203 4.31 14.43 10.14
C ARG A 203 4.64 13.39 9.08
N VAL A 204 4.53 12.13 9.47
CA VAL A 204 4.42 11.02 8.51
C VAL A 204 2.94 10.94 8.14
N ILE A 205 2.59 11.48 6.98
CA ILE A 205 1.22 11.47 6.47
C ILE A 205 0.79 10.02 6.21
N ARG A 206 1.65 9.23 5.58
CA ARG A 206 1.37 7.83 5.26
C ARG A 206 2.65 7.06 5.03
N ILE A 207 2.67 5.78 5.44
CA ILE A 207 3.64 4.80 4.97
C ILE A 207 2.90 3.59 4.44
N GLU A 208 3.28 3.15 3.24
CA GLU A 208 2.84 1.91 2.63
C GLU A 208 4.04 0.99 2.44
N LEU A 209 3.93 -0.24 2.95
CA LEU A 209 4.91 -1.30 2.79
C LEU A 209 4.28 -2.44 1.98
N ASN A 210 4.86 -2.78 0.84
CA ASN A 210 4.40 -3.84 -0.06
C ASN A 210 2.90 -3.73 -0.43
N GLY A 211 2.40 -2.51 -0.64
CA GLY A 211 1.00 -2.26 -0.96
C GLY A 211 0.06 -2.18 0.25
N VAL A 212 0.58 -2.30 1.47
CA VAL A 212 -0.19 -2.25 2.72
C VAL A 212 0.09 -0.95 3.47
N PRO A 213 -0.92 -0.12 3.77
CA PRO A 213 -0.74 1.00 4.70
C PRO A 213 -0.38 0.51 6.10
N ILE A 214 0.76 0.98 6.61
CA ILE A 214 1.30 0.58 7.92
C ILE A 214 1.47 1.77 8.89
N GLN A 215 1.54 3.00 8.38
CA GLN A 215 1.45 4.23 9.16
C GLN A 215 0.51 5.20 8.45
N ASP A 216 -0.23 5.98 9.21
CA ASP A 216 -1.19 6.93 8.68
C ASP A 216 -1.44 8.01 9.73
N ASP A 217 -1.11 9.25 9.34
CA ASP A 217 -1.17 10.49 10.09
C ASP A 217 -0.41 10.55 11.43
N VAL A 218 0.86 10.14 11.43
CA VAL A 218 1.71 10.17 12.64
C VAL A 218 2.39 11.52 12.79
N GLU A 219 2.04 12.26 13.86
CA GLU A 219 2.69 13.52 14.23
C GLU A 219 4.08 13.30 14.85
N LEU A 220 5.05 14.11 14.44
CA LEU A 220 6.43 14.05 14.90
C LEU A 220 6.77 15.34 15.65
N THR A 221 6.78 15.25 16.97
CA THR A 221 7.06 16.37 17.87
C THR A 221 8.55 16.78 17.88
N GLY A 222 9.43 15.98 17.26
CA GLY A 222 10.88 16.22 17.17
C GLY A 222 11.70 14.95 16.85
N PRO A 223 13.04 15.04 16.87
CA PRO A 223 13.91 14.00 16.32
C PRO A 223 13.83 12.67 17.07
N THR A 224 13.85 11.56 16.33
CA THR A 224 13.90 10.21 16.90
C THR A 224 15.28 9.92 17.46
N ARG A 225 15.38 8.85 18.28
CA ARG A 225 16.67 8.37 18.76
C ARG A 225 17.59 8.06 17.57
N GLY A 226 18.88 8.28 17.78
CA GLY A 226 19.87 8.04 16.73
C GLY A 226 19.92 9.14 15.68
N SER A 227 19.12 10.22 15.77
CA SER A 227 19.19 11.35 14.83
C SER A 227 20.60 11.97 14.74
N LEU A 228 20.93 12.45 13.54
CA LEU A 228 22.14 13.22 13.27
C LEU A 228 22.09 14.64 13.89
N PHE A 229 20.90 15.19 14.10
CA PHE A 229 20.70 16.56 14.55
C PHE A 229 19.76 16.61 15.75
N ALA A 230 20.17 17.29 16.81
CA ALA A 230 19.33 17.46 17.99
C ALA A 230 18.21 18.50 17.80
N ASP A 231 18.35 19.40 16.83
CA ASP A 231 17.35 20.42 16.50
C ASP A 231 16.44 19.97 15.35
N GLU A 232 15.34 20.69 15.10
CA GLU A 232 14.51 20.54 13.90
C GLU A 232 14.77 21.69 12.92
N LYS A 233 14.69 21.40 11.61
CA LYS A 233 14.85 22.38 10.54
C LYS A 233 13.84 22.15 9.41
N PRO A 234 13.52 23.18 8.60
CA PRO A 234 12.64 23.01 7.44
C PRO A 234 13.19 22.04 6.39
N LEU A 235 14.52 21.91 6.29
CA LEU A 235 15.21 21.06 5.32
C LEU A 235 16.26 20.15 6.00
N GLY A 236 16.50 18.98 5.42
CA GLY A 236 17.60 18.09 5.81
C GLY A 236 17.85 16.98 4.78
N PRO A 237 18.95 16.21 4.91
CA PRO A 237 19.24 15.09 4.02
C PRO A 237 18.39 13.86 4.34
N LEU A 238 18.30 12.92 3.40
CA LEU A 238 18.02 11.54 3.78
C LEU A 238 19.27 10.93 4.39
N ARG A 239 19.12 10.17 5.47
CA ARG A 239 20.20 9.36 6.04
C ARG A 239 19.80 7.89 6.07
N ILE A 240 20.73 7.01 5.74
CA ILE A 240 20.57 5.56 5.77
C ILE A 240 21.58 4.99 6.77
N GLN A 241 21.08 4.26 7.77
CA GLN A 241 21.90 3.66 8.82
C GLN A 241 22.72 2.49 8.27
N GLY A 242 24.03 2.50 8.50
CA GLY A 242 24.98 1.57 7.88
C GLY A 242 25.83 0.73 8.84
N ASP A 243 25.75 1.00 10.14
CA ASP A 243 26.52 0.32 11.20
C ASP A 243 25.84 -0.92 11.80
N HIS A 244 24.54 -1.14 11.54
CA HIS A 244 23.78 -2.21 12.18
C HIS A 244 23.75 -3.53 11.39
N GLY A 245 23.48 -3.47 10.08
CA GLY A 245 23.26 -4.70 9.31
C GLY A 245 23.31 -4.55 7.79
N ALA A 246 23.38 -5.69 7.12
CA ALA A 246 23.47 -5.81 5.68
C ALA A 246 22.09 -5.54 5.04
N VAL A 247 22.06 -4.51 4.19
CA VAL A 247 20.86 -4.02 3.52
C VAL A 247 21.24 -3.54 2.12
N ALA A 248 20.33 -3.65 1.17
CA ALA A 248 20.50 -3.10 -0.17
C ALA A 248 19.27 -2.31 -0.59
N PHE A 249 19.48 -1.28 -1.43
CA PHE A 249 18.45 -0.39 -1.94
C PHE A 249 18.54 -0.28 -3.45
N ARG A 250 17.40 -0.14 -4.11
CA ARG A 250 17.29 0.23 -5.53
C ARG A 250 16.04 1.07 -5.75
N ASN A 251 15.91 1.63 -6.97
CA ASN A 251 14.72 2.37 -7.37
C ASN A 251 14.33 3.50 -6.41
N ILE A 252 15.32 4.13 -5.76
CA ILE A 252 15.06 5.26 -4.85
C ILE A 252 14.60 6.45 -5.69
N ARG A 253 13.40 6.95 -5.41
CA ARG A 253 12.75 8.07 -6.09
C ARG A 253 12.10 9.00 -5.09
N TYR A 254 12.08 10.29 -5.41
CA TYR A 254 11.43 11.28 -4.55
C TYR A 254 10.69 12.34 -5.36
N VAL A 255 9.65 12.90 -4.76
CA VAL A 255 8.97 14.12 -5.20
C VAL A 255 9.06 15.12 -4.07
N SER A 256 9.75 16.24 -4.31
CA SER A 256 9.81 17.34 -3.34
C SER A 256 8.63 18.28 -3.52
N TYR A 257 8.07 18.76 -2.41
CA TYR A 257 6.99 19.75 -2.40
C TYR A 257 7.46 21.07 -1.78
N ASP A 258 8.18 21.86 -2.57
CA ASP A 258 8.86 23.10 -2.16
C ASP A 258 8.29 24.37 -2.81
N LYS A 259 7.18 24.24 -3.56
CA LYS A 259 6.58 25.35 -4.30
C LYS A 259 5.36 25.90 -3.57
N PRO A 260 5.09 27.22 -3.68
CA PRO A 260 3.87 27.81 -3.15
C PRO A 260 2.63 27.16 -3.76
N ARG A 261 1.64 26.86 -2.92
CA ARG A 261 0.32 26.39 -3.36
C ARG A 261 -0.36 27.46 -4.23
N PRO A 262 -1.12 27.07 -5.28
CA PRO A 262 -2.01 28.00 -5.96
C PRO A 262 -3.05 28.57 -5.01
N GLU A 263 -3.44 29.84 -5.22
CA GLU A 263 -4.39 30.55 -4.36
C GLU A 263 -5.60 31.03 -5.15
N LEU A 264 -6.80 30.90 -4.57
CA LEU A 264 -8.00 31.53 -5.11
C LEU A 264 -8.17 32.93 -4.52
N LEU A 265 -8.26 33.92 -5.40
CA LEU A 265 -8.38 35.33 -5.06
C LEU A 265 -9.63 35.93 -5.71
N ASN A 266 -10.16 37.00 -5.11
CA ASN A 266 -11.26 37.79 -5.66
C ASN A 266 -12.50 36.96 -6.04
N LEU A 267 -12.78 35.90 -5.28
CA LEU A 267 -13.90 35.00 -5.56
C LEU A 267 -15.25 35.72 -5.42
N LYS A 268 -16.13 35.46 -6.39
CA LYS A 268 -17.53 35.85 -6.42
C LYS A 268 -18.38 34.64 -6.73
N TYR A 269 -19.61 34.64 -6.26
CA TYR A 269 -20.61 33.62 -6.59
C TYR A 269 -21.87 34.26 -7.16
N ALA A 270 -22.58 33.49 -7.98
CA ALA A 270 -23.94 33.76 -8.43
C ALA A 270 -24.74 32.44 -8.38
N VAL A 271 -25.90 32.46 -7.73
CA VAL A 271 -26.81 31.33 -7.57
C VAL A 271 -28.00 31.51 -8.51
N TYR A 272 -28.38 30.46 -9.22
CA TYR A 272 -29.52 30.44 -10.13
C TYR A 272 -30.45 29.32 -9.70
N LYS A 273 -31.75 29.61 -9.62
CA LYS A 273 -32.77 28.63 -9.27
C LYS A 273 -33.28 27.91 -10.51
N GLY A 274 -33.31 26.59 -10.48
CA GLY A 274 -33.81 25.74 -11.56
C GLY A 274 -32.95 24.51 -11.82
N LYS A 275 -33.46 23.61 -12.65
CA LYS A 275 -32.75 22.41 -13.08
C LYS A 275 -31.82 22.73 -14.26
N TYR A 276 -30.50 22.67 -14.02
CA TYR A 276 -29.49 22.95 -15.05
C TYR A 276 -28.62 21.73 -15.34
N GLU A 277 -28.88 21.01 -16.43
CA GLU A 277 -27.99 19.91 -16.87
C GLU A 277 -26.78 20.40 -17.68
N LYS A 278 -26.82 21.68 -18.11
CA LYS A 278 -25.78 22.37 -18.89
C LYS A 278 -25.67 23.81 -18.42
N GLU A 279 -24.57 24.47 -18.80
CA GLU A 279 -24.33 25.89 -18.54
C GLU A 279 -25.45 26.76 -19.16
N PRO A 280 -26.13 27.63 -18.38
CA PRO A 280 -27.14 28.53 -18.89
C PRO A 280 -26.52 29.76 -19.57
N ASP A 281 -27.33 30.45 -20.37
CA ASP A 281 -26.97 31.78 -20.88
C ASP A 281 -27.11 32.80 -19.73
N TYR A 282 -25.98 33.13 -19.11
CA TYR A 282 -25.93 34.02 -17.94
C TYR A 282 -26.37 35.45 -18.26
N ASP A 283 -26.25 35.90 -19.51
CA ASP A 283 -26.69 37.25 -19.91
C ASP A 283 -28.23 37.35 -19.97
N LYS A 284 -28.92 36.20 -20.08
CA LYS A 284 -30.38 36.10 -20.14
C LYS A 284 -31.02 35.55 -18.88
N THR A 285 -30.22 35.16 -17.90
CA THR A 285 -30.71 34.52 -16.67
C THR A 285 -30.26 35.37 -15.48
N ALA A 286 -31.20 36.01 -14.80
CA ALA A 286 -30.87 36.75 -13.58
C ALA A 286 -30.53 35.77 -12.44
N PRO A 287 -29.48 36.03 -11.64
CA PRO A 287 -29.20 35.23 -10.46
C PRO A 287 -30.24 35.49 -9.36
N GLU A 288 -30.59 34.45 -8.63
CA GLU A 288 -31.38 34.52 -7.39
C GLU A 288 -30.62 35.24 -6.28
N SER A 289 -29.30 35.04 -6.23
CA SER A 289 -28.40 35.73 -5.30
C SER A 289 -26.98 35.78 -5.86
N GLU A 290 -26.23 36.83 -5.55
CA GLU A 290 -24.83 36.94 -5.93
C GLU A 290 -24.04 37.76 -4.89
N GLY A 291 -22.72 37.57 -4.84
CA GLY A 291 -21.89 38.30 -3.91
C GLY A 291 -20.42 37.91 -3.95
N ALA A 292 -19.60 38.62 -3.18
CA ALA A 292 -18.22 38.25 -2.94
C ALA A 292 -18.13 37.14 -1.88
N THR A 293 -17.11 36.28 -2.01
CA THR A 293 -16.79 35.25 -1.03
C THR A 293 -15.28 35.07 -0.97
N LYS A 294 -14.78 34.53 0.14
CA LYS A 294 -13.37 34.11 0.27
C LYS A 294 -13.21 32.60 0.12
N VAL A 295 -14.32 31.90 -0.01
CA VAL A 295 -14.39 30.45 0.12
C VAL A 295 -15.22 29.88 -1.03
N LEU A 296 -14.73 28.79 -1.60
CA LEU A 296 -15.40 27.98 -2.61
C LEU A 296 -16.18 26.87 -1.87
N SER A 297 -17.52 26.95 -1.81
CA SER A 297 -18.33 26.11 -0.91
C SER A 297 -19.82 26.12 -1.29
N ALA A 298 -20.50 24.97 -1.29
CA ALA A 298 -21.93 24.92 -1.59
C ALA A 298 -22.80 25.75 -0.61
N SER A 299 -22.27 26.11 0.56
CA SER A 299 -22.94 26.85 1.64
C SER A 299 -23.34 28.29 1.28
N VAL A 300 -22.84 28.86 0.17
CA VAL A 300 -23.29 30.17 -0.32
C VAL A 300 -24.75 30.13 -0.80
N ASN A 301 -25.28 28.94 -1.08
CA ASN A 301 -26.63 28.72 -1.53
C ASN A 301 -27.54 28.20 -0.41
N ARG A 302 -28.80 28.64 -0.38
CA ARG A 302 -29.85 28.20 0.56
C ARG A 302 -30.93 27.32 -0.08
N ILE A 303 -30.87 27.12 -1.39
CA ILE A 303 -31.81 26.28 -2.14
C ILE A 303 -31.35 24.82 -2.03
N PRO A 304 -32.16 23.89 -1.48
CA PRO A 304 -31.72 22.52 -1.22
C PRO A 304 -31.55 21.67 -2.49
N ASN A 305 -32.25 22.02 -3.57
CA ASN A 305 -32.22 21.26 -4.82
C ASN A 305 -32.64 22.14 -6.01
N GLU A 306 -32.32 21.69 -7.23
CA GLU A 306 -32.57 22.42 -8.48
C GLU A 306 -32.00 23.84 -8.41
N PHE A 307 -30.67 23.91 -8.36
CA PHE A 307 -29.93 25.16 -8.43
C PHE A 307 -28.65 25.00 -9.22
N LEU A 308 -28.07 26.13 -9.61
CA LEU A 308 -26.71 26.25 -10.10
C LEU A 308 -25.96 27.33 -9.31
N ILE A 309 -24.73 27.04 -8.90
CA ILE A 309 -23.79 28.02 -8.35
C ILE A 309 -22.68 28.23 -9.38
N ARG A 310 -22.48 29.47 -9.80
CA ARG A 310 -21.35 29.90 -10.63
C ARG A 310 -20.37 30.67 -9.76
N TYR A 311 -19.12 30.23 -9.73
CA TYR A 311 -18.01 30.97 -9.16
C TYR A 311 -17.19 31.63 -10.24
N THR A 312 -16.76 32.86 -10.00
CA THR A 312 -15.74 33.55 -10.79
C THR A 312 -14.68 34.13 -9.87
N GLY A 313 -13.44 34.23 -10.34
CA GLY A 313 -12.34 34.78 -9.56
C GLY A 313 -11.01 34.68 -10.27
N THR A 314 -9.94 34.61 -9.49
CA THR A 314 -8.57 34.50 -9.97
C THR A 314 -7.87 33.33 -9.30
N LEU A 315 -7.24 32.46 -10.09
CA LEU A 315 -6.29 31.47 -9.60
C LEU A 315 -4.87 32.02 -9.78
N ARG A 316 -4.18 32.28 -8.68
CA ARG A 316 -2.78 32.70 -8.70
C ARG A 316 -1.87 31.47 -8.74
N VAL A 317 -1.04 31.38 -9.77
CA VAL A 317 -0.08 30.29 -10.00
C VAL A 317 1.34 30.84 -9.90
N SER A 318 2.12 30.32 -8.96
CA SER A 318 3.51 30.74 -8.74
C SER A 318 4.52 29.96 -9.58
N GLU A 319 4.29 28.66 -9.75
CA GLU A 319 5.15 27.76 -10.53
C GLU A 319 4.39 27.31 -11.79
N PRO A 320 4.90 27.59 -13.01
CA PRO A 320 4.24 27.13 -14.23
C PRO A 320 4.38 25.61 -14.42
N GLY A 321 3.41 24.98 -15.07
CA GLY A 321 3.48 23.56 -15.47
C GLY A 321 2.13 22.87 -15.50
N GLU A 322 2.11 21.54 -15.58
CA GLU A 322 0.88 20.74 -15.62
C GLU A 322 0.28 20.60 -14.20
N TYR A 323 -0.93 21.12 -14.02
CA TYR A 323 -1.72 20.98 -12.80
C TYR A 323 -2.87 20.00 -13.02
N HIS A 324 -3.18 19.24 -11.98
CA HIS A 324 -4.30 18.31 -11.94
C HIS A 324 -5.35 18.80 -10.95
N PHE A 325 -6.62 18.66 -11.33
CA PHE A 325 -7.77 19.10 -10.54
C PHE A 325 -8.77 17.95 -10.42
N ASN A 326 -9.29 17.72 -9.21
CA ASN A 326 -10.40 16.82 -8.97
C ASN A 326 -11.58 17.62 -8.38
N LEU A 327 -12.72 17.57 -9.05
CA LEU A 327 -13.95 18.28 -8.73
C LEU A 327 -15.01 17.30 -8.26
N GLY A 328 -15.48 17.47 -7.03
CA GLY A 328 -16.66 16.81 -6.47
C GLY A 328 -17.86 17.75 -6.46
N ALA A 329 -18.92 17.37 -7.14
CA ALA A 329 -20.16 18.10 -7.37
C ALA A 329 -21.37 17.14 -7.20
N PRO A 330 -21.60 16.59 -5.99
CA PRO A 330 -22.67 15.63 -5.72
C PRO A 330 -24.05 16.14 -6.10
N GLY A 331 -24.93 15.20 -6.47
CA GLY A 331 -26.32 15.50 -6.74
C GLY A 331 -26.57 16.22 -8.07
N GLY A 332 -25.61 16.21 -8.98
CA GLY A 332 -25.74 16.80 -10.31
C GLY A 332 -24.41 16.74 -11.06
N GLY A 333 -23.86 17.90 -11.42
CA GLY A 333 -22.63 17.99 -12.20
C GLY A 333 -21.87 19.30 -12.02
N GLY A 334 -20.59 19.27 -12.36
CA GLY A 334 -19.71 20.44 -12.30
C GLY A 334 -18.80 20.55 -13.52
N MET A 335 -18.25 21.74 -13.74
CA MET A 335 -17.06 21.92 -14.58
C MET A 335 -16.19 23.05 -14.03
N LEU A 336 -14.91 22.98 -14.42
CA LEU A 336 -13.89 23.95 -14.06
C LEU A 336 -13.28 24.53 -15.32
N LYS A 337 -13.23 25.86 -15.39
CA LYS A 337 -12.49 26.63 -16.38
C LYS A 337 -11.37 27.40 -15.69
N ILE A 338 -10.16 27.31 -16.24
CA ILE A 338 -9.01 28.10 -15.81
C ILE A 338 -8.41 28.73 -17.06
N ASN A 339 -8.09 30.03 -16.97
CA ASN A 339 -7.56 30.78 -18.11
C ASN A 339 -8.46 30.65 -19.36
N ASN A 340 -9.78 30.69 -19.14
CA ASN A 340 -10.82 30.54 -20.17
C ASN A 340 -10.81 29.20 -20.92
N GLN A 341 -10.05 28.20 -20.45
CA GLN A 341 -10.03 26.85 -20.99
C GLN A 341 -10.77 25.89 -20.05
N VAL A 342 -11.58 25.00 -20.61
CA VAL A 342 -12.24 23.93 -19.85
C VAL A 342 -11.18 22.93 -19.40
N VAL A 343 -10.97 22.83 -18.08
CA VAL A 343 -9.99 21.93 -17.46
C VAL A 343 -10.64 20.64 -17.00
N VAL A 344 -11.74 20.75 -16.25
CA VAL A 344 -12.62 19.62 -15.93
C VAL A 344 -13.84 19.79 -16.82
N ALA A 345 -14.12 18.80 -17.67
CA ALA A 345 -15.28 18.82 -18.55
C ALA A 345 -16.60 18.69 -17.76
N PRO A 346 -17.72 19.21 -18.29
CA PRO A 346 -19.04 18.97 -17.70
C PRO A 346 -19.29 17.48 -17.52
N GLY A 347 -19.55 17.05 -16.29
CA GLY A 347 -19.72 15.64 -15.97
C GLY A 347 -20.69 15.41 -14.82
N GLY A 348 -20.79 14.15 -14.39
CA GLY A 348 -21.56 13.76 -13.22
C GLY A 348 -20.91 14.22 -11.92
N TRP A 349 -21.11 13.45 -10.85
CA TRP A 349 -20.80 13.88 -9.50
C TRP A 349 -19.31 14.14 -9.25
N ASN A 350 -18.45 13.48 -10.01
CA ASN A 350 -17.00 13.61 -9.90
C ASN A 350 -16.41 13.84 -11.28
N GLY A 351 -15.52 14.81 -11.39
CA GLY A 351 -14.77 15.10 -12.60
C GLY A 351 -13.30 15.31 -12.27
N SER A 352 -12.42 14.92 -13.19
CA SER A 352 -11.00 15.21 -13.11
C SER A 352 -10.52 15.85 -14.39
N GLY A 353 -9.45 16.63 -14.30
CA GLY A 353 -8.94 17.43 -15.39
C GLY A 353 -7.50 17.82 -15.18
N LYS A 354 -6.81 18.16 -16.27
CA LYS A 354 -5.44 18.66 -16.21
C LYS A 354 -5.26 19.84 -17.16
N ALA A 355 -4.40 20.78 -16.76
CA ALA A 355 -4.09 21.94 -17.57
C ALA A 355 -2.64 22.38 -17.35
N THR A 356 -1.96 22.75 -18.42
CA THR A 356 -0.66 23.41 -18.34
C THR A 356 -0.89 24.90 -18.09
N LEU A 357 -0.56 25.35 -16.89
CA LEU A 357 -0.81 26.72 -16.43
C LEU A 357 0.48 27.55 -16.46
N PRO A 358 0.46 28.77 -17.01
CA PRO A 358 1.58 29.69 -16.89
C PRO A 358 1.60 30.31 -15.48
N LYS A 359 2.75 30.89 -15.12
CA LYS A 359 2.88 31.71 -13.91
C LYS A 359 2.03 32.98 -14.06
N GLY A 360 1.28 33.33 -13.03
CA GLY A 360 0.52 34.57 -12.96
C GLY A 360 -0.89 34.40 -12.39
N ASP A 361 -1.69 35.44 -12.56
CA ASP A 361 -3.08 35.53 -12.13
C ASP A 361 -3.99 35.14 -13.29
N LEU A 362 -4.66 33.98 -13.17
CA LEU A 362 -5.47 33.40 -14.24
C LEU A 362 -6.95 33.52 -13.92
N PRO A 363 -7.81 33.85 -14.90
CA PRO A 363 -9.26 33.77 -14.71
C PRO A 363 -9.69 32.39 -14.23
N PHE A 364 -10.44 32.35 -13.14
CA PHE A 364 -11.00 31.12 -12.57
C PHE A 364 -12.52 31.17 -12.69
N GLU A 365 -13.11 30.08 -13.18
CA GLU A 365 -14.55 29.90 -13.21
C GLU A 365 -14.91 28.45 -12.89
N LEU A 366 -15.85 28.25 -11.97
CA LEU A 366 -16.36 26.93 -11.62
C LEU A 366 -17.88 26.98 -11.59
N PHE A 367 -18.53 25.97 -12.17
CA PHE A 367 -19.95 25.79 -11.98
C PHE A 367 -20.22 24.51 -11.20
N TYR A 368 -21.26 24.57 -10.36
CA TYR A 368 -21.84 23.42 -9.69
C TYR A 368 -23.36 23.47 -9.89
N SER A 369 -23.92 22.45 -10.52
CA SER A 369 -25.36 22.27 -10.66
C SER A 369 -25.82 21.07 -9.84
N LYS A 370 -26.92 21.24 -9.11
CA LYS A 370 -27.57 20.19 -8.33
C LYS A 370 -29.03 20.04 -8.72
N PHE A 371 -29.44 18.83 -9.06
CA PHE A 371 -30.80 18.49 -9.48
C PHE A 371 -31.22 17.05 -9.10
N VAL A 372 -30.45 16.37 -8.24
CA VAL A 372 -30.82 15.07 -7.66
C VAL A 372 -31.30 15.29 -6.23
N ASP A 373 -32.53 14.85 -5.97
CA ASP A 373 -33.28 15.16 -4.75
C ASP A 373 -32.63 14.63 -3.47
N TRP A 374 -32.17 13.38 -3.48
CA TRP A 374 -31.67 12.70 -2.28
C TRP A 374 -30.25 13.09 -1.88
N ALA A 375 -29.47 13.66 -2.81
CA ALA A 375 -28.10 14.08 -2.55
C ALA A 375 -28.08 15.40 -1.76
N GLN A 376 -27.16 15.56 -0.82
CA GLN A 376 -26.95 16.84 -0.14
C GLN A 376 -26.08 17.79 -1.00
N PRO A 377 -26.30 19.11 -0.96
CA PRO A 377 -25.42 20.07 -1.60
C PRO A 377 -24.01 20.03 -1.02
N ALA A 378 -23.00 19.80 -1.87
CA ALA A 378 -21.61 19.96 -1.46
C ALA A 378 -20.73 20.31 -2.66
N LEU A 379 -19.54 20.84 -2.40
CA LEU A 379 -18.57 21.19 -3.43
C LEU A 379 -17.16 20.93 -2.94
N GLY A 380 -16.43 20.08 -3.64
CA GLY A 380 -15.02 19.77 -3.35
C GLY A 380 -14.15 20.09 -4.55
N LEU A 381 -13.03 20.78 -4.37
CA LEU A 381 -12.01 20.94 -5.39
C LEU A 381 -10.64 20.66 -4.78
N THR A 382 -9.90 19.71 -5.33
CA THR A 382 -8.48 19.51 -5.05
C THR A 382 -7.62 19.99 -6.20
N VAL A 383 -6.38 20.36 -5.89
CA VAL A 383 -5.37 20.71 -6.88
C VAL A 383 -4.02 20.11 -6.50
N ALA A 384 -3.31 19.59 -7.50
CA ALA A 384 -1.92 19.15 -7.42
C ALA A 384 -1.14 19.73 -8.61
N GLY A 385 0.17 19.91 -8.47
CA GLY A 385 0.98 20.47 -9.54
C GLY A 385 2.49 20.38 -9.28
N PRO A 386 3.31 21.04 -10.10
CA PRO A 386 4.76 20.98 -9.99
C PRO A 386 5.23 21.47 -8.60
N GLY A 387 5.81 20.55 -7.82
CA GLY A 387 6.28 20.82 -6.46
C GLY A 387 5.18 21.21 -5.46
N VAL A 388 3.91 20.88 -5.77
CA VAL A 388 2.75 21.11 -4.90
C VAL A 388 2.00 19.80 -4.70
N ARG A 389 1.99 19.30 -3.46
CA ARG A 389 1.22 18.14 -3.04
C ARG A 389 -0.26 18.41 -3.23
N GLU A 390 -1.04 17.39 -3.60
CA GLU A 390 -2.50 17.50 -3.66
C GLU A 390 -3.05 18.09 -2.36
N PHE A 391 -3.86 19.14 -2.47
CA PHE A 391 -4.58 19.72 -1.33
C PHE A 391 -5.96 20.20 -1.76
N VAL A 392 -6.87 20.30 -0.79
CA VAL A 392 -8.22 20.85 -1.00
C VAL A 392 -8.13 22.38 -1.06
N ILE A 393 -8.57 22.98 -2.17
CA ILE A 393 -8.63 24.44 -2.35
C ILE A 393 -10.04 25.00 -2.11
N SER A 394 -11.05 24.14 -1.99
CA SER A 394 -12.40 24.49 -1.53
C SER A 394 -12.52 24.41 0.00
N GLU A 395 -13.62 24.93 0.56
CA GLU A 395 -14.05 24.46 1.89
C GLU A 395 -14.41 22.99 1.79
N GLY A 396 -14.14 22.23 2.84
CA GLY A 396 -14.49 20.82 2.89
C GLY A 396 -15.97 20.63 2.60
N ALA A 397 -16.29 20.04 1.46
CA ALA A 397 -17.50 19.24 1.37
C ALA A 397 -17.34 18.13 2.42
N GLY A 398 -18.28 18.06 3.37
CA GLY A 398 -18.50 16.81 4.10
C GLY A 398 -18.58 15.65 3.10
N SER A 399 -18.12 14.47 3.51
CA SER A 399 -18.10 13.27 2.68
C SER A 399 -19.42 13.11 1.93
N ASN A 400 -19.36 12.97 0.60
CA ASN A 400 -20.54 12.69 -0.23
C ASN A 400 -20.73 11.20 -0.53
N GLY A 401 -20.13 10.35 0.30
CA GLY A 401 -20.61 9.00 0.54
C GLY A 401 -20.90 8.91 2.03
N GLU A 402 -21.96 8.21 2.41
CA GLU A 402 -21.94 7.58 3.73
C GLU A 402 -20.62 6.80 3.79
N GLU A 403 -19.73 7.20 4.69
CA GLU A 403 -18.52 6.46 4.94
C GLU A 403 -19.00 5.11 5.50
N VAL A 404 -18.92 4.07 4.67
CA VAL A 404 -19.36 2.75 5.09
C VAL A 404 -18.31 2.24 6.05
N ASP A 405 -18.68 2.11 7.31
CA ASP A 405 -17.86 1.41 8.29
C ASP A 405 -17.48 0.04 7.72
N PRO A 406 -16.18 -0.27 7.58
CA PRO A 406 -15.77 -1.47 6.91
C PRO A 406 -16.18 -2.70 7.72
N ILE A 407 -16.74 -3.70 7.04
CA ILE A 407 -17.12 -4.96 7.66
C ILE A 407 -15.92 -5.90 7.62
N ILE A 408 -15.10 -5.82 8.68
CA ILE A 408 -13.86 -6.58 8.80
C ILE A 408 -14.12 -7.95 9.43
N VAL A 409 -13.49 -8.97 8.87
CA VAL A 409 -13.43 -10.32 9.43
C VAL A 409 -12.02 -10.56 9.93
N ASP A 410 -11.87 -10.62 11.25
CA ASP A 410 -10.63 -11.00 11.91
C ASP A 410 -10.45 -12.52 11.96
N ALA A 411 -9.23 -12.98 12.25
CA ALA A 411 -8.90 -14.38 12.44
C ALA A 411 -8.17 -14.64 13.78
N PRO A 412 -8.80 -14.35 14.94
CA PRO A 412 -8.19 -14.61 16.26
C PRO A 412 -8.00 -16.12 16.55
N SER A 413 -8.68 -16.97 15.78
CA SER A 413 -8.50 -18.41 15.70
C SER A 413 -8.45 -18.83 14.22
N ASN A 414 -8.17 -20.11 13.94
CA ASN A 414 -8.30 -20.61 12.57
C ASN A 414 -9.73 -20.40 12.10
N THR A 415 -9.88 -19.68 10.99
CA THR A 415 -11.16 -19.15 10.52
C THR A 415 -11.33 -19.52 9.06
N VAL A 416 -12.50 -19.97 8.65
CA VAL A 416 -12.77 -20.37 7.25
C VAL A 416 -13.93 -19.56 6.72
N LEU A 417 -13.69 -18.76 5.68
CA LEU A 417 -14.71 -17.95 5.02
C LEU A 417 -14.83 -18.33 3.54
N ARG A 418 -16.06 -18.53 3.08
CA ARG A 418 -16.38 -18.70 1.65
C ARG A 418 -16.85 -17.37 1.09
N SER A 419 -16.26 -16.96 -0.01
CA SER A 419 -16.59 -15.74 -0.74
C SER A 419 -16.02 -15.85 -2.15
N PHE A 420 -16.47 -15.00 -3.07
CA PHE A 420 -15.75 -14.80 -4.31
C PHE A 420 -14.42 -14.09 -4.04
N MET A 421 -13.39 -14.42 -4.82
CA MET A 421 -12.09 -13.77 -4.71
C MET A 421 -11.68 -13.19 -6.06
N ASP A 422 -11.61 -11.87 -6.14
CA ASP A 422 -11.01 -11.21 -7.29
C ASP A 422 -9.49 -11.35 -7.27
N MET A 423 -8.92 -11.59 -8.45
CA MET A 423 -7.48 -11.74 -8.65
C MET A 423 -6.95 -10.55 -9.48
N PRO A 424 -6.67 -9.39 -8.85
CA PRO A 424 -6.04 -8.26 -9.53
C PRO A 424 -4.76 -8.68 -10.26
N GLY A 425 -4.58 -8.18 -11.49
CA GLY A 425 -3.49 -8.55 -12.38
C GLY A 425 -3.79 -9.73 -13.29
N GLU A 426 -4.70 -10.63 -12.89
CA GLU A 426 -5.11 -11.77 -13.70
C GLU A 426 -6.39 -11.45 -14.49
N LYS A 427 -6.45 -11.92 -15.73
CA LYS A 427 -7.58 -11.67 -16.64
C LYS A 427 -8.28 -12.96 -17.03
N ASN A 428 -9.60 -12.92 -17.10
CA ASN A 428 -10.39 -14.00 -17.68
C ASN A 428 -10.37 -13.92 -19.22
N THR A 429 -11.02 -14.88 -19.89
CA THR A 429 -11.10 -14.95 -21.36
C THR A 429 -11.80 -13.75 -22.02
N GLN A 430 -12.52 -12.92 -21.25
CA GLN A 430 -13.17 -11.70 -21.69
C GLN A 430 -12.34 -10.44 -21.38
N GLY A 431 -11.10 -10.58 -20.90
CA GLY A 431 -10.24 -9.46 -20.53
C GLY A 431 -10.63 -8.74 -19.23
N ARG A 432 -11.60 -9.26 -18.47
CA ARG A 432 -12.01 -8.74 -17.15
C ARG A 432 -11.12 -9.32 -16.05
N THR A 433 -11.06 -8.67 -14.89
CA THR A 433 -10.37 -9.24 -13.71
C THR A 433 -10.90 -10.64 -13.44
N LEU A 434 -10.00 -11.61 -13.30
CA LEU A 434 -10.36 -12.98 -13.00
C LEU A 434 -10.97 -13.05 -11.59
N ARG A 435 -12.10 -13.75 -11.47
CA ARG A 435 -12.79 -14.01 -10.21
C ARG A 435 -12.81 -15.51 -9.93
N VAL A 436 -12.29 -15.93 -8.78
CA VAL A 436 -12.41 -17.29 -8.27
C VAL A 436 -13.75 -17.39 -7.55
N VAL A 437 -14.67 -18.16 -8.12
CA VAL A 437 -16.07 -18.24 -7.65
C VAL A 437 -16.33 -19.33 -6.61
N HIS A 438 -15.41 -20.30 -6.48
CA HIS A 438 -15.45 -21.33 -5.44
C HIS A 438 -14.25 -21.21 -4.49
N ALA A 439 -13.96 -19.98 -4.08
CA ALA A 439 -12.87 -19.67 -3.17
C ALA A 439 -13.24 -19.97 -1.70
N ILE A 440 -12.24 -20.47 -0.97
CA ILE A 440 -12.25 -20.55 0.48
C ILE A 440 -11.01 -19.83 0.99
N SER A 441 -11.21 -18.77 1.74
CA SER A 441 -10.13 -18.10 2.48
C SER A 441 -10.02 -18.69 3.87
N VAL A 442 -8.79 -19.01 4.27
CA VAL A 442 -8.47 -19.60 5.57
C VAL A 442 -7.57 -18.63 6.33
N GLY A 443 -8.11 -18.15 7.44
CA GLY A 443 -7.48 -17.28 8.42
C GLY A 443 -6.77 -18.08 9.51
N SER A 444 -5.75 -17.49 10.13
CA SER A 444 -4.94 -18.09 11.20
C SER A 444 -4.58 -17.03 12.24
N PRO A 445 -4.46 -17.39 13.53
CA PRO A 445 -4.00 -16.46 14.57
C PRO A 445 -2.56 -15.96 14.36
N GLU A 446 -1.78 -16.58 13.49
CA GLU A 446 -0.42 -16.13 13.15
C GLU A 446 -0.38 -14.98 12.13
N HIS A 447 -1.54 -14.42 11.75
CA HIS A 447 -1.65 -13.37 10.73
C HIS A 447 -1.04 -13.77 9.38
N VAL A 448 -1.13 -15.07 9.06
CA VAL A 448 -0.77 -15.64 7.77
C VAL A 448 -1.96 -16.43 7.25
N HIS A 449 -2.32 -16.18 6.01
CA HIS A 449 -3.60 -16.56 5.48
C HIS A 449 -3.46 -17.05 4.04
N TYR A 450 -4.46 -17.78 3.55
CA TYR A 450 -4.45 -18.24 2.17
C TYR A 450 -5.85 -18.40 1.58
N THR A 451 -5.93 -18.40 0.24
CA THR A 451 -7.16 -18.72 -0.48
C THR A 451 -6.97 -19.99 -1.30
N TYR A 452 -7.95 -20.88 -1.22
CA TYR A 452 -8.04 -22.14 -1.94
C TYR A 452 -9.18 -22.10 -2.98
N ASP A 453 -8.92 -22.51 -4.21
CA ASP A 453 -9.92 -22.70 -5.27
C ASP A 453 -10.40 -24.16 -5.28
N LEU A 454 -11.65 -24.38 -4.85
CA LEU A 454 -12.28 -25.70 -4.84
C LEU A 454 -12.52 -26.28 -6.23
N ASP A 455 -12.53 -25.48 -7.30
CA ASP A 455 -12.76 -26.01 -8.65
C ASP A 455 -11.51 -26.62 -9.26
N LYS A 456 -10.34 -26.28 -8.72
CA LYS A 456 -9.05 -26.67 -9.32
C LYS A 456 -8.10 -27.32 -8.32
N GLY A 457 -8.49 -27.37 -7.05
CA GLY A 457 -7.63 -27.81 -5.96
C GLY A 457 -6.37 -26.96 -5.89
N ALA A 458 -6.51 -25.64 -6.05
CA ALA A 458 -5.38 -24.73 -6.23
C ALA A 458 -5.23 -23.80 -5.02
N LEU A 459 -4.00 -23.63 -4.55
CA LEU A 459 -3.61 -22.52 -3.68
C LEU A 459 -3.37 -21.30 -4.57
N VAL A 460 -4.20 -20.25 -4.44
CA VAL A 460 -4.21 -19.14 -5.42
C VAL A 460 -3.46 -17.90 -4.93
N GLN A 461 -3.47 -17.67 -3.62
CA GLN A 461 -2.73 -16.59 -2.98
C GLN A 461 -2.49 -16.93 -1.52
N VAL A 462 -1.45 -16.32 -0.97
CA VAL A 462 -1.09 -16.33 0.44
C VAL A 462 -0.84 -14.89 0.88
N TRP A 463 -1.11 -14.54 2.13
CA TRP A 463 -0.83 -13.18 2.60
C TRP A 463 -0.49 -13.12 4.08
N ARG A 464 0.20 -12.04 4.46
CA ARG A 464 0.56 -11.70 5.84
C ARG A 464 -0.14 -10.42 6.26
N GLY A 465 -0.67 -10.37 7.47
CA GLY A 465 -1.35 -9.20 8.02
C GLY A 465 -2.77 -9.53 8.43
N MET A 466 -3.66 -8.54 8.38
CA MET A 466 -5.07 -8.73 8.73
C MET A 466 -5.80 -9.62 7.71
N PHE A 467 -6.88 -10.27 8.14
CA PHE A 467 -7.51 -11.34 7.38
C PHE A 467 -8.33 -10.82 6.18
N LEU A 468 -9.58 -10.40 6.35
CA LEU A 468 -10.44 -10.01 5.23
C LEU A 468 -11.28 -8.76 5.50
N ASP A 469 -11.39 -7.91 4.48
CA ASP A 469 -12.45 -6.93 4.31
C ASP A 469 -13.62 -7.60 3.57
N ALA A 470 -14.73 -7.79 4.27
CA ALA A 470 -15.95 -8.40 3.74
C ALA A 470 -17.04 -7.36 3.41
N THR A 471 -16.71 -6.06 3.48
CA THR A 471 -17.62 -4.97 3.07
C THR A 471 -18.23 -5.19 1.69
N PRO A 472 -17.49 -5.60 0.64
CA PRO A 472 -18.06 -5.80 -0.69
C PRO A 472 -19.07 -6.94 -0.75
N MET A 473 -18.99 -7.90 0.17
CA MET A 473 -19.90 -9.04 0.24
C MET A 473 -21.15 -8.72 1.06
N TRP A 474 -21.03 -7.97 2.15
CA TRP A 474 -22.09 -7.83 3.17
C TRP A 474 -22.73 -6.45 3.26
N HIS A 475 -22.17 -5.42 2.61
CA HIS A 475 -22.80 -4.11 2.53
C HIS A 475 -23.78 -4.00 1.35
N ASP A 476 -25.01 -3.55 1.62
CA ASP A 476 -26.12 -3.45 0.67
C ASP A 476 -26.35 -4.77 -0.11
N ARG A 477 -26.43 -4.74 -1.44
CA ARG A 477 -26.64 -5.94 -2.26
C ARG A 477 -25.38 -6.81 -2.38
N GLY A 478 -24.22 -6.23 -2.07
CA GLY A 478 -22.91 -6.84 -2.23
C GLY A 478 -22.61 -7.33 -3.65
N ASP A 479 -21.36 -7.76 -3.87
CA ASP A 479 -20.95 -8.48 -5.08
C ASP A 479 -20.48 -9.91 -4.79
N GLY A 480 -20.66 -10.35 -3.53
CA GLY A 480 -20.27 -11.67 -3.04
C GLY A 480 -18.77 -11.84 -2.77
N SER A 481 -17.95 -10.79 -2.91
CA SER A 481 -16.49 -10.88 -2.77
C SER A 481 -15.94 -10.34 -1.46
N SER A 482 -14.82 -10.90 -1.00
CA SER A 482 -14.02 -10.33 0.09
C SER A 482 -12.62 -9.97 -0.41
N ARG A 483 -11.92 -9.09 0.31
CA ARG A 483 -10.58 -8.63 -0.06
C ARG A 483 -9.57 -8.92 1.07
N PRO A 484 -8.39 -9.48 0.77
CA PRO A 484 -7.31 -9.55 1.73
C PRO A 484 -6.89 -8.15 2.20
N MET A 485 -6.53 -8.02 3.48
CA MET A 485 -6.15 -6.73 4.08
C MET A 485 -4.65 -6.56 4.34
N GLY A 486 -3.87 -7.61 4.08
CA GLY A 486 -2.43 -7.66 4.31
C GLY A 486 -1.59 -7.68 3.03
N MET A 487 -0.31 -8.02 3.16
CA MET A 487 0.65 -8.15 2.06
C MET A 487 0.38 -9.45 1.31
N VAL A 488 -0.20 -9.33 0.11
CA VAL A 488 -0.64 -10.48 -0.69
C VAL A 488 0.42 -10.93 -1.68
N GLN A 489 0.80 -12.19 -1.59
CA GLN A 489 1.54 -12.91 -2.63
C GLN A 489 0.55 -13.74 -3.47
N ARG A 490 0.42 -13.37 -4.76
CA ARG A 490 -0.45 -14.09 -5.72
C ARG A 490 0.38 -15.15 -6.45
N LEU A 491 -0.16 -16.35 -6.56
CA LEU A 491 0.54 -17.50 -7.17
C LEU A 491 0.15 -17.70 -8.66
N GLY A 492 -0.34 -16.63 -9.28
CA GLY A 492 -0.81 -16.60 -10.68
C GLY A 492 -2.25 -17.08 -10.86
N ALA A 493 -2.66 -17.19 -12.12
CA ALA A 493 -3.97 -17.76 -12.48
C ALA A 493 -4.11 -19.21 -11.97
N PRO A 494 -5.23 -19.55 -11.30
CA PRO A 494 -5.48 -20.88 -10.78
C PRO A 494 -5.64 -21.88 -11.93
N VAL A 495 -4.90 -22.98 -11.86
CA VAL A 495 -5.06 -24.14 -12.74
C VAL A 495 -5.26 -25.39 -11.89
N LEU A 496 -5.68 -26.49 -12.53
CA LEU A 496 -5.78 -27.79 -11.88
C LEU A 496 -4.41 -28.23 -11.31
N PHE A 497 -4.33 -28.48 -9.99
CA PHE A 497 -3.05 -28.77 -9.34
C PHE A 497 -2.38 -30.07 -9.81
N LEU A 498 -3.18 -31.10 -10.13
CA LEU A 498 -2.71 -32.40 -10.62
C LEU A 498 -3.10 -32.58 -12.08
N SER A 499 -2.16 -32.90 -12.96
CA SER A 499 -2.42 -33.13 -14.39
C SER A 499 -1.71 -34.40 -14.86
N LYS A 500 -2.35 -35.17 -15.75
CA LYS A 500 -1.64 -36.19 -16.51
C LYS A 500 -0.86 -35.52 -17.64
N LEU A 501 0.42 -35.86 -17.79
CA LEU A 501 1.26 -35.32 -18.86
C LEU A 501 1.93 -36.46 -19.63
N ALA A 502 1.78 -36.45 -20.96
CA ALA A 502 2.45 -37.43 -21.82
C ALA A 502 3.99 -37.32 -21.77
N SER A 503 4.50 -36.15 -21.41
CA SER A 503 5.91 -35.88 -21.09
C SER A 503 6.00 -34.66 -20.18
N PRO A 504 7.11 -34.43 -19.47
CA PRO A 504 7.29 -33.23 -18.64
C PRO A 504 7.14 -31.90 -19.40
N GLN A 505 7.26 -31.91 -20.73
CA GLN A 505 7.14 -30.74 -21.60
C GLN A 505 5.72 -30.56 -22.18
N ALA A 506 4.82 -31.53 -22.00
CA ALA A 506 3.45 -31.43 -22.48
C ALA A 506 2.69 -30.26 -21.83
N ALA A 507 1.76 -29.64 -22.57
CA ALA A 507 0.98 -28.52 -22.05
C ALA A 507 0.20 -28.91 -20.79
N TRP A 508 0.14 -27.99 -19.80
CA TRP A 508 -0.71 -28.19 -18.63
C TRP A 508 -2.19 -28.08 -19.04
N THR A 509 -3.08 -28.90 -18.46
CA THR A 509 -4.50 -28.80 -18.77
C THR A 509 -5.06 -27.44 -18.35
N ALA A 510 -5.81 -26.80 -19.26
CA ALA A 510 -6.33 -25.45 -19.06
C ALA A 510 -7.50 -25.38 -18.07
N ASP A 511 -8.28 -26.47 -17.98
CA ASP A 511 -9.46 -26.59 -17.12
C ASP A 511 -9.53 -27.98 -16.46
N THR A 512 -10.70 -28.35 -15.93
CA THR A 512 -10.93 -29.67 -15.33
C THR A 512 -11.46 -30.71 -16.31
N THR A 513 -11.68 -30.37 -17.57
CA THR A 513 -12.30 -31.25 -18.56
C THR A 513 -11.46 -32.51 -18.77
N GLY A 514 -12.10 -33.68 -18.70
CA GLY A 514 -11.43 -34.97 -18.86
C GLY A 514 -10.57 -35.43 -17.67
N SER A 515 -10.39 -34.60 -16.63
CA SER A 515 -9.66 -34.99 -15.41
C SER A 515 -10.50 -35.83 -14.44
N GLY A 516 -11.83 -35.80 -14.57
CA GLY A 516 -12.72 -36.36 -13.55
C GLY A 516 -12.64 -35.62 -12.21
N TYR A 517 -12.16 -34.37 -12.21
CA TYR A 517 -12.03 -33.57 -11.01
C TYR A 517 -13.38 -33.42 -10.31
N ARG A 518 -13.42 -33.75 -9.02
CA ARG A 518 -14.63 -33.63 -8.20
C ARG A 518 -14.29 -33.20 -6.79
N PRO A 519 -14.62 -31.96 -6.38
CA PRO A 519 -14.43 -31.55 -4.99
C PRO A 519 -15.32 -32.39 -4.07
N LYS A 520 -14.78 -32.73 -2.90
CA LYS A 520 -15.45 -33.49 -1.82
C LYS A 520 -15.58 -32.67 -0.54
N GLY A 521 -15.34 -31.36 -0.61
CA GLY A 521 -15.36 -30.45 0.53
C GLY A 521 -14.06 -30.50 1.33
N TYR A 522 -14.16 -30.28 2.64
CA TYR A 522 -13.04 -30.36 3.57
C TYR A 522 -13.51 -30.93 4.91
N VAL A 523 -12.55 -31.44 5.69
CA VAL A 523 -12.74 -31.82 7.09
C VAL A 523 -11.84 -30.95 7.95
N LEU A 524 -12.38 -30.41 9.05
CA LEU A 524 -11.62 -29.63 10.01
C LEU A 524 -10.92 -30.56 10.99
N ASP A 525 -9.67 -30.25 11.35
CA ASP A 525 -8.99 -30.88 12.48
C ASP A 525 -9.42 -30.23 13.82
N GLU A 526 -8.89 -30.74 14.94
CA GLU A 526 -9.20 -30.24 16.29
C GLU A 526 -8.80 -28.77 16.52
N SER A 527 -8.05 -28.17 15.60
CA SER A 527 -7.67 -26.75 15.63
C SER A 527 -8.42 -25.94 14.57
N ASP A 528 -9.53 -26.44 14.02
CA ASP A 528 -10.35 -25.81 12.98
C ASP A 528 -9.60 -25.56 11.65
N ARG A 529 -8.55 -26.33 11.35
CA ARG A 529 -7.81 -26.20 10.09
C ARG A 529 -8.34 -27.19 9.05
N PRO A 530 -8.65 -26.76 7.83
CA PRO A 530 -9.22 -27.64 6.82
C PRO A 530 -8.17 -28.56 6.19
N THR A 531 -8.57 -29.81 5.95
CA THR A 531 -7.98 -30.69 4.95
C THR A 531 -8.97 -30.80 3.80
N PHE A 532 -8.62 -30.23 2.65
CA PHE A 532 -9.46 -30.25 1.46
C PHE A 532 -9.39 -31.63 0.80
N ARG A 533 -10.52 -32.07 0.24
CA ARG A 533 -10.63 -33.39 -0.38
C ARG A 533 -11.18 -33.25 -1.78
N TYR A 534 -10.59 -33.97 -2.72
CA TYR A 534 -11.11 -34.06 -4.08
C TYR A 534 -10.73 -35.38 -4.75
N GLN A 535 -11.40 -35.70 -5.84
CA GLN A 535 -10.96 -36.73 -6.79
C GLN A 535 -10.30 -36.06 -7.98
N SER A 536 -9.25 -36.65 -8.53
CA SER A 536 -8.62 -36.23 -9.79
C SER A 536 -7.96 -37.42 -10.46
N TYR A 537 -8.23 -37.63 -11.75
CA TYR A 537 -7.78 -38.77 -12.56
C TYR A 537 -8.00 -40.14 -11.92
N GLY A 538 -9.12 -40.29 -11.19
CA GLY A 538 -9.46 -41.51 -10.46
C GLY A 538 -8.78 -41.66 -9.09
N SER A 539 -7.78 -40.83 -8.77
CA SER A 539 -7.11 -40.83 -7.47
C SER A 539 -7.93 -40.01 -6.45
N SER A 540 -7.92 -40.44 -5.19
CA SER A 540 -8.48 -39.66 -4.08
C SER A 540 -7.37 -38.84 -3.44
N VAL A 541 -7.64 -37.56 -3.17
CA VAL A 541 -6.62 -36.61 -2.71
C VAL A 541 -7.04 -35.95 -1.40
N ASP A 542 -6.16 -36.01 -0.41
CA ASP A 542 -6.20 -35.18 0.79
C ASP A 542 -5.15 -34.06 0.63
N ASP A 543 -5.59 -32.81 0.71
CA ASP A 543 -4.80 -31.61 0.47
C ASP A 543 -4.82 -30.71 1.72
N LYS A 544 -3.71 -30.77 2.45
CA LYS A 544 -3.55 -30.19 3.76
C LYS A 544 -2.62 -28.98 3.66
N ILE A 545 -3.17 -27.78 3.85
CA ILE A 545 -2.37 -26.54 3.89
C ILE A 545 -2.31 -26.05 5.34
N ARG A 546 -1.13 -25.75 5.83
CA ARG A 546 -0.89 -25.33 7.22
C ARG A 546 0.03 -24.12 7.26
N VAL A 547 -0.30 -23.16 8.10
CA VAL A 547 0.60 -22.06 8.42
C VAL A 547 1.81 -22.62 9.17
N LEU A 548 3.00 -22.23 8.74
CA LEU A 548 4.26 -22.59 9.39
C LEU A 548 4.40 -21.89 10.74
N ALA A 549 5.23 -22.44 11.62
CA ALA A 549 5.58 -21.80 12.89
C ALA A 549 6.10 -20.37 12.67
N ASP A 550 5.82 -19.50 13.64
CA ASP A 550 6.18 -18.07 13.65
C ASP A 550 5.68 -17.30 12.41
N GLY A 551 4.66 -17.83 11.73
CA GLY A 551 4.09 -17.19 10.55
C GLY A 551 5.07 -17.08 9.36
N LYS A 552 6.08 -17.94 9.24
CA LYS A 552 7.07 -17.83 8.13
C LYS A 552 6.51 -18.15 6.74
N GLY A 553 5.29 -18.67 6.66
CA GLY A 553 4.62 -18.95 5.40
C GLY A 553 3.63 -20.07 5.55
N VAL A 554 3.43 -20.84 4.48
CA VAL A 554 2.53 -22.00 4.48
C VAL A 554 3.24 -23.25 3.96
N GLN A 555 2.93 -24.40 4.55
CA GLN A 555 3.26 -25.71 4.02
C GLN A 555 2.02 -26.35 3.43
N ARG A 556 2.16 -26.95 2.26
CA ARG A 556 1.13 -27.75 1.61
C ARG A 556 1.61 -29.20 1.52
N GLU A 557 0.83 -30.09 2.11
CA GLU A 557 0.99 -31.53 2.09
C GLU A 557 -0.18 -32.15 1.30
N VAL A 558 0.13 -32.72 0.14
CA VAL A 558 -0.85 -33.40 -0.71
C VAL A 558 -0.57 -34.89 -0.70
N THR A 559 -1.54 -35.66 -0.24
CA THR A 559 -1.50 -37.13 -0.23
C THR A 559 -2.47 -37.66 -1.28
N ILE A 560 -1.95 -38.49 -2.19
CA ILE A 560 -2.67 -39.01 -3.35
C ILE A 560 -2.76 -40.53 -3.21
N ALA A 561 -3.97 -41.04 -2.94
CA ALA A 561 -4.23 -42.46 -2.88
C ALA A 561 -4.33 -43.06 -4.28
N ASN A 562 -3.57 -44.12 -4.55
CA ASN A 562 -3.49 -44.81 -5.84
C ASN A 562 -3.26 -43.81 -7.00
N PRO A 563 -2.09 -43.13 -7.03
CA PRO A 563 -1.81 -42.13 -8.06
C PRO A 563 -1.86 -42.78 -9.45
N ALA A 564 -2.58 -42.15 -10.36
CA ALA A 564 -2.61 -42.60 -11.75
C ALA A 564 -1.21 -42.49 -12.39
N GLY A 565 -0.94 -43.34 -13.39
CA GLY A 565 0.27 -43.21 -14.22
C GLY A 565 0.38 -41.83 -14.86
N ASP A 566 1.60 -41.34 -15.01
CA ASP A 566 1.96 -40.06 -15.64
C ASP A 566 1.32 -38.82 -15.00
N LEU A 567 1.00 -38.91 -13.71
CA LEU A 567 0.45 -37.79 -12.93
C LEU A 567 1.56 -36.86 -12.45
N TYR A 568 1.39 -35.56 -12.65
CA TYR A 568 2.31 -34.51 -12.22
C TYR A 568 1.56 -33.50 -11.35
N ALA A 569 2.28 -32.90 -10.40
CA ALA A 569 1.83 -31.75 -9.63
C ALA A 569 2.57 -30.49 -10.10
N ARG A 570 1.85 -29.39 -10.31
CA ARG A 570 2.45 -28.06 -10.56
C ARG A 570 2.54 -27.31 -9.25
N LEU A 571 3.76 -27.14 -8.75
CA LEU A 571 3.98 -26.56 -7.42
C LEU A 571 3.85 -25.03 -7.45
N ILE A 572 4.42 -24.39 -8.48
CA ILE A 572 4.37 -22.93 -8.68
C ILE A 572 4.68 -22.55 -10.13
N SER A 573 4.32 -21.31 -10.53
CA SER A 573 4.70 -20.71 -11.81
C SER A 573 5.12 -19.25 -11.61
N GLY A 574 6.19 -18.85 -12.30
CA GLY A 574 6.75 -17.50 -12.26
C GLY A 574 7.21 -17.03 -13.65
N ALA A 575 7.50 -15.75 -13.81
CA ALA A 575 8.31 -15.28 -14.93
C ALA A 575 9.73 -15.87 -14.88
N SER A 576 10.29 -16.07 -13.68
CA SER A 576 11.54 -16.79 -13.46
C SER A 576 11.51 -17.64 -12.18
N ILE A 577 12.12 -18.81 -12.23
CA ILE A 577 12.29 -19.74 -11.12
C ILE A 577 13.79 -20.10 -11.06
N THR A 578 14.46 -19.64 -10.01
CA THR A 578 15.90 -19.88 -9.83
C THR A 578 16.11 -20.92 -8.73
N PRO A 579 16.74 -22.08 -9.03
CA PRO A 579 17.07 -23.06 -8.01
C PRO A 579 18.12 -22.50 -7.05
N MET A 580 18.00 -22.86 -5.78
CA MET A 580 18.89 -22.49 -4.68
C MET A 580 19.27 -23.75 -3.89
N ASP A 581 20.16 -23.59 -2.90
CA ASP A 581 20.54 -24.67 -2.00
C ASP A 581 19.34 -25.16 -1.16
N ASN A 582 19.46 -26.35 -0.55
CA ASN A 582 18.47 -26.91 0.38
C ASN A 582 17.06 -27.06 -0.21
N ASN A 583 16.95 -27.47 -1.49
CA ASN A 583 15.69 -27.66 -2.22
C ASN A 583 14.80 -26.40 -2.28
N MET A 584 15.42 -25.22 -2.18
CA MET A 584 14.75 -23.94 -2.30
C MET A 584 14.75 -23.44 -3.74
N TYR A 585 13.73 -22.68 -4.10
CA TYR A 585 13.58 -22.05 -5.40
C TYR A 585 13.10 -20.62 -5.17
N LEU A 586 13.81 -19.63 -5.71
CA LEU A 586 13.35 -18.24 -5.73
C LEU A 586 12.44 -18.03 -6.95
N VAL A 587 11.22 -17.55 -6.72
CA VAL A 587 10.22 -17.29 -7.76
C VAL A 587 10.02 -15.79 -7.88
N ASP A 588 10.24 -15.26 -9.09
CA ASP A 588 10.07 -13.84 -9.46
C ASP A 588 10.81 -12.81 -8.58
N GLY A 589 11.70 -13.26 -7.68
CA GLY A 589 12.29 -12.41 -6.65
C GLY A 589 11.31 -12.00 -5.54
N GLN A 590 10.13 -12.63 -5.46
CA GLN A 590 9.00 -12.24 -4.62
C GLN A 590 8.62 -13.27 -3.55
N GLU A 591 8.98 -14.54 -3.75
CA GLU A 591 8.75 -15.61 -2.78
C GLU A 591 9.75 -16.76 -2.98
N TYR A 592 9.88 -17.60 -1.96
CA TYR A 592 10.58 -18.86 -2.07
C TYR A 592 9.61 -20.04 -2.02
N LEU A 593 9.89 -21.06 -2.82
CA LEU A 593 9.32 -22.38 -2.67
C LEU A 593 10.39 -23.35 -2.16
N ARG A 594 10.12 -24.06 -1.06
CA ARG A 594 10.94 -25.15 -0.55
C ARG A 594 10.27 -26.49 -0.79
N ILE A 595 10.94 -27.43 -1.43
CA ILE A 595 10.45 -28.81 -1.49
C ILE A 595 10.86 -29.53 -0.22
N ASP A 596 9.87 -29.97 0.56
CA ASP A 596 10.10 -30.67 1.84
C ASP A 596 10.17 -32.19 1.64
N ASP A 597 9.24 -32.77 0.86
CA ASP A 597 9.22 -34.20 0.53
C ASP A 597 8.39 -34.46 -0.74
N VAL A 598 8.97 -35.17 -1.72
CA VAL A 598 8.28 -35.58 -2.95
C VAL A 598 8.43 -37.08 -3.22
N ALA A 599 8.61 -37.89 -2.17
CA ALA A 599 8.75 -39.34 -2.25
C ALA A 599 9.84 -39.79 -3.25
N GLY A 600 10.98 -39.07 -3.26
CA GLY A 600 12.10 -39.34 -4.16
C GLY A 600 11.82 -39.04 -5.64
N ALA A 601 10.77 -38.30 -5.98
CA ALA A 601 10.58 -37.77 -7.32
C ALA A 601 11.55 -36.62 -7.61
N LYS A 602 11.91 -36.44 -8.90
CA LYS A 602 12.80 -35.36 -9.33
C LYS A 602 11.95 -34.16 -9.80
N PRO A 603 12.03 -32.99 -9.14
CA PRO A 603 11.37 -31.79 -9.63
C PRO A 603 12.03 -31.29 -10.91
N THR A 604 11.23 -30.65 -11.76
CA THR A 604 11.67 -30.12 -13.06
C THR A 604 11.16 -28.70 -13.24
N ILE A 605 12.07 -27.78 -13.56
CA ILE A 605 11.73 -26.44 -14.06
C ILE A 605 11.59 -26.55 -15.57
N ARG A 606 10.52 -25.96 -16.11
CA ARG A 606 10.25 -25.94 -17.56
C ARG A 606 9.71 -24.59 -17.98
N ASP A 607 9.92 -24.24 -19.26
CA ASP A 607 9.26 -23.12 -19.89
C ASP A 607 7.90 -23.55 -20.46
N ALA A 608 6.84 -22.80 -20.15
CA ALA A 608 5.48 -23.03 -20.63
C ALA A 608 4.74 -21.69 -20.75
N ASN A 609 4.18 -21.40 -21.94
CA ASN A 609 3.38 -20.19 -22.20
C ASN A 609 4.08 -18.87 -21.82
N GLY A 610 5.39 -18.76 -22.07
CA GLY A 610 6.19 -17.57 -21.75
C GLY A 610 6.49 -17.38 -20.25
N ARG A 611 6.24 -18.40 -19.44
CA ARG A 611 6.56 -18.45 -18.00
C ARG A 611 7.36 -19.71 -17.68
N GLN A 612 7.92 -19.76 -16.48
CA GLN A 612 8.49 -20.97 -15.91
C GLN A 612 7.51 -21.65 -14.97
N GLU A 613 7.56 -22.96 -14.93
CA GLU A 613 6.78 -23.80 -14.01
C GLU A 613 7.69 -24.80 -13.31
N LEU A 614 7.50 -24.97 -12.01
CA LEU A 614 8.12 -26.05 -11.25
C LEU A 614 7.11 -27.18 -11.09
N ILE A 615 7.39 -28.31 -11.72
CA ILE A 615 6.53 -29.49 -11.70
C ILE A 615 7.24 -30.69 -11.09
N VAL A 616 6.48 -31.64 -10.55
CA VAL A 616 7.02 -32.89 -10.00
C VAL A 616 6.15 -34.09 -10.37
N PRO A 617 6.74 -35.22 -10.80
CA PRO A 617 6.01 -36.48 -10.95
C PRO A 617 5.46 -36.94 -9.60
N VAL A 618 4.19 -37.35 -9.55
CA VAL A 618 3.52 -37.73 -8.31
C VAL A 618 3.74 -39.20 -8.00
N LYS A 619 4.33 -39.49 -6.82
CA LYS A 619 4.54 -40.84 -6.28
C LYS A 619 3.76 -41.08 -4.98
N GLY A 620 2.59 -40.48 -4.86
CA GLY A 620 1.67 -40.64 -3.72
C GLY A 620 1.73 -39.53 -2.67
N LYS A 621 2.86 -38.80 -2.55
CA LYS A 621 2.96 -37.65 -1.62
C LYS A 621 3.77 -36.50 -2.23
N VAL A 622 3.31 -35.28 -1.99
CA VAL A 622 3.98 -34.02 -2.36
C VAL A 622 3.84 -33.03 -1.21
N ILE A 623 4.96 -32.63 -0.61
CA ILE A 623 5.06 -31.67 0.48
C ILE A 623 6.02 -30.55 0.08
N TYR A 624 5.54 -29.32 0.14
CA TYR A 624 6.34 -28.13 -0.12
C TYR A 624 5.86 -26.95 0.72
N SER A 625 6.75 -26.00 0.94
CA SER A 625 6.49 -24.76 1.66
C SER A 625 6.63 -23.56 0.74
N ILE A 626 5.78 -22.55 0.93
CA ILE A 626 5.91 -21.22 0.33
C ILE A 626 6.28 -20.24 1.45
N LEU A 627 7.46 -19.63 1.33
CA LEU A 627 8.03 -18.67 2.26
C LEU A 627 8.01 -17.30 1.56
N PHE A 628 7.35 -16.31 2.16
CA PHE A 628 7.09 -15.04 1.50
C PHE A 628 7.13 -13.86 2.47
#